data_AF-A0A1D1YL74-F1
#
_entry.id   AF-A0A1D1YL74-F1
#
_cell.length_a   1.000
_cell.length_b   1.000
_cell.length_c   1.000
_cell.angle_alpha   90.00
_cell.angle_beta   90.00
_cell.angle_gamma   90.00
#
_symmetry.space_group_name_H-M   'P 1'
#
loop_
_entity.id
_entity.type
_entity.pdbx_description
1 polymer ?
#
loop_
_entity_poly.entity_id
_entity_poly.type
_entity_poly.pdbx_seq_one_letter_code
_entity_poly.pdbx_strand_id
1 'polypeptide(L)'
;MVNDKNVVVGWSTYSTLANIYTKHGQTVKAFTALKAAEERLSSRNRLGYFFLITLYAALSDRDSVLRLWESSKKVAGKVTCANYMCIILCLVKVGDLIEAEKVFKTWESQCRNYDVRVSNVLLGAYVRRGWMDKAESLHFHTLEKGGRPNYKTWEILIEGWVKSKEMSKAVEAMKKGFTLMKFCVWRPSHVVLLCIMMSFEEQGNADDARKYVKVLRHQKLMTLPLYKSYLRTCIQAQTPAPNIPKITKRDKVDLDEEILALIQCVRKIDGVDI
;
A
#
# COMPACT_ATOMS: atom_id res chain seq x y z
N MET A 1 31.53 -17.90 20.89
CA MET A 1 31.03 -16.71 21.62
C MET A 1 30.28 -17.02 22.92
N VAL A 2 29.89 -18.25 23.25
CA VAL A 2 29.08 -18.53 24.47
C VAL A 2 29.92 -18.58 25.77
N ASN A 3 31.26 -18.71 25.67
CA ASN A 3 32.13 -18.91 26.84
C ASN A 3 33.14 -17.77 27.11
N ASP A 4 32.98 -16.61 26.47
CA ASP A 4 33.82 -15.44 26.77
C ASP A 4 33.12 -14.56 27.81
N LYS A 5 33.63 -14.56 29.05
CA LYS A 5 33.07 -13.80 30.17
C LYS A 5 33.26 -12.27 30.02
N ASN A 6 34.03 -11.82 29.03
CA ASN A 6 34.32 -10.39 28.82
C ASN A 6 33.34 -9.73 27.84
N VAL A 7 32.50 -10.49 27.14
CA VAL A 7 31.53 -9.94 26.18
C VAL A 7 30.15 -9.79 26.83
N VAL A 8 29.81 -8.56 27.23
CA VAL A 8 28.45 -8.25 27.68
C VAL A 8 27.53 -8.13 26.48
N VAL A 9 26.71 -9.15 26.26
CA VAL A 9 25.73 -9.18 25.17
C VAL A 9 24.61 -8.18 25.45
N GLY A 10 24.45 -7.18 24.59
CA GLY A 10 23.42 -6.14 24.71
C GLY A 10 22.03 -6.57 24.23
N TRP A 11 21.02 -5.73 24.53
CA TRP A 11 19.63 -5.95 24.10
C TRP A 11 19.49 -6.12 22.59
N SER A 12 20.31 -5.42 21.79
CA SER A 12 20.28 -5.47 20.32
C SER A 12 20.65 -6.85 19.78
N THR A 13 21.65 -7.52 20.37
CA THR A 13 22.06 -8.87 19.97
C THR A 13 20.96 -9.89 20.24
N TYR A 14 20.34 -9.85 21.43
CA TYR A 14 19.20 -10.70 21.74
C TYR A 14 17.99 -10.40 20.86
N SER A 15 17.77 -9.13 20.48
CA SER A 15 16.71 -8.75 19.55
C SER A 15 16.95 -9.30 18.15
N THR A 16 18.20 -9.29 17.67
CA THR A 16 18.60 -9.94 16.41
C THR A 16 18.36 -11.44 16.48
N LEU A 17 18.74 -12.08 17.59
CA LEU A 17 18.52 -13.51 17.81
C LEU A 17 17.03 -13.86 17.82
N ALA A 18 16.22 -13.06 18.50
CA ALA A 18 14.76 -13.20 18.50
C ALA A 18 14.19 -13.09 17.08
N ASN A 19 14.62 -12.10 16.29
CA ASN A 19 14.18 -11.96 14.89
C ASN A 19 14.52 -13.19 14.05
N ILE A 20 15.73 -13.76 14.22
CA ILE A 20 16.14 -14.99 13.53
C ILE A 20 15.23 -16.14 13.95
N TYR A 21 15.01 -16.35 15.26
CA TYR A 21 14.13 -17.41 15.74
C TYR A 21 12.68 -17.25 15.24
N THR A 22 12.15 -16.04 15.24
CA THR A 22 10.81 -15.74 14.69
C THR A 22 10.72 -16.13 13.21
N LYS A 23 11.71 -15.78 12.39
CA LYS A 23 11.73 -16.12 10.96
C LYS A 23 11.81 -17.62 10.70
N HIS A 24 12.40 -18.39 11.62
CA HIS A 24 12.50 -19.85 11.53
C HIS A 24 11.41 -20.58 12.34
N GLY A 25 10.35 -19.89 12.77
CA GLY A 25 9.23 -20.51 13.49
C GLY A 25 9.57 -21.02 14.90
N GLN A 26 10.75 -20.68 15.44
CA GLN A 26 11.18 -21.09 16.79
C GLN A 26 10.62 -20.14 17.86
N THR A 27 9.29 -20.12 17.98
CA THR A 27 8.53 -19.16 18.80
C THR A 27 8.99 -19.12 20.27
N VAL A 28 9.19 -20.27 20.91
CA VAL A 28 9.63 -20.34 22.31
C VAL A 28 10.99 -19.65 22.51
N LYS A 29 11.96 -19.96 21.65
CA LYS A 29 13.29 -19.33 21.74
C LYS A 29 13.26 -17.86 21.41
N ALA A 30 12.38 -17.44 20.47
CA ALA A 30 12.16 -16.04 20.17
C ALA A 30 11.67 -15.28 21.40
N PHE A 31 10.67 -15.82 22.12
CA PHE A 31 10.20 -15.23 23.37
C PHE A 31 11.29 -15.19 24.45
N THR A 32 12.05 -16.27 24.65
CA THR A 32 13.16 -16.28 25.61
C THR A 32 14.20 -15.20 25.29
N ALA A 33 14.57 -15.06 24.02
CA ALA A 33 15.51 -14.03 23.58
C ALA A 33 14.93 -12.62 23.77
N LEU A 34 13.63 -12.41 23.52
CA LEU A 34 13.00 -11.10 23.75
C LEU A 34 12.95 -10.70 25.21
N LYS A 35 12.66 -11.64 26.13
CA LYS A 35 12.71 -11.36 27.57
C LYS A 35 14.11 -10.98 28.01
N ALA A 36 15.14 -11.71 27.54
CA ALA A 36 16.53 -11.36 27.81
C ALA A 36 16.90 -9.97 27.23
N ALA A 37 16.35 -9.59 26.08
CA ALA A 37 16.55 -8.27 25.49
C ALA A 37 15.86 -7.16 26.31
N GLU A 38 14.64 -7.39 26.80
CA GLU A 38 13.93 -6.45 27.67
C GLU A 38 14.69 -6.17 28.97
N GLU A 39 15.17 -7.22 29.65
CA GLU A 39 15.95 -7.09 30.90
C GLU A 39 17.20 -6.22 30.75
N ARG A 40 17.78 -6.21 29.54
CA ARG A 40 19.01 -5.49 29.20
C ARG A 40 18.74 -4.12 28.57
N LEU A 41 17.48 -3.81 28.28
CA LEU A 41 17.11 -2.56 27.66
C LEU A 41 17.08 -1.44 28.71
N SER A 42 17.87 -0.40 28.48
CA SER A 42 17.82 0.80 29.33
C SER A 42 16.43 1.44 29.27
N SER A 43 15.92 1.84 30.44
CA SER A 43 14.65 2.57 30.57
C SER A 43 14.65 3.92 29.85
N ARG A 44 15.82 4.45 29.46
CA ARG A 44 15.96 5.70 28.68
C ARG A 44 16.04 5.47 27.16
N ASN A 45 16.06 4.22 26.70
CA ASN A 45 16.26 3.89 25.29
C ASN A 45 14.93 3.69 24.55
N ARG A 46 14.35 4.79 24.04
CA ARG A 46 13.11 4.73 23.24
C ARG A 46 13.25 3.86 22.00
N LEU A 47 14.37 3.92 21.28
CA LEU A 47 14.58 3.15 20.06
C LEU A 47 14.46 1.63 20.31
N GLY A 48 15.08 1.14 21.40
CA GLY A 48 15.01 -0.26 21.74
C GLY A 48 13.60 -0.74 22.08
N TYR A 49 12.78 0.07 22.75
CA TYR A 49 11.37 -0.26 22.97
C TYR A 49 10.63 -0.50 21.65
N PHE A 50 10.81 0.36 20.65
CA PHE A 50 10.14 0.20 19.35
C PHE A 50 10.65 -1.00 18.55
N PHE A 51 11.92 -1.36 18.71
CA PHE A 51 12.45 -2.60 18.12
C PHE A 51 11.80 -3.83 18.76
N LEU A 52 11.72 -3.88 20.09
CA LEU A 52 11.07 -4.98 20.81
C LEU A 52 9.57 -5.05 20.53
N ILE A 53 8.86 -3.92 20.48
CA ILE A 53 7.45 -3.84 20.09
C ILE A 53 7.23 -4.50 18.73
N THR A 54 8.08 -4.20 17.74
CA THR A 54 7.99 -4.77 16.39
C THR A 54 8.16 -6.29 16.40
N LEU A 55 9.07 -6.82 17.23
CA LEU A 55 9.32 -8.25 17.35
C LEU A 55 8.19 -8.97 18.09
N TYR A 56 7.67 -8.40 19.17
CA TYR A 56 6.48 -8.94 19.86
C TYR A 56 5.25 -8.94 18.95
N ALA A 57 5.06 -7.88 18.16
CA ALA A 57 4.00 -7.83 17.17
C ALA A 57 4.16 -8.90 16.07
N ALA A 58 5.39 -9.32 15.75
CA ALA A 58 5.64 -10.44 14.84
C ALA A 58 5.30 -11.81 15.45
N LEU A 59 5.29 -11.92 16.79
CA LEU A 59 4.85 -13.10 17.52
C LEU A 59 3.37 -13.03 17.93
N SER A 60 2.62 -12.04 17.46
CA SER A 60 1.21 -11.79 17.82
C SER A 60 0.96 -11.58 19.32
N ASP A 61 1.96 -11.16 20.08
CA ASP A 61 1.84 -10.86 21.51
C ASP A 61 1.37 -9.42 21.71
N ARG A 62 0.05 -9.25 21.77
CA ARG A 62 -0.62 -7.96 21.98
C ARG A 62 -0.25 -7.32 23.32
N ASP A 63 -0.17 -8.09 24.39
CA ASP A 63 -0.01 -7.54 25.74
C ASP A 63 1.40 -7.00 25.94
N SER A 64 2.43 -7.67 25.42
CA SER A 64 3.79 -7.14 25.42
C SER A 64 3.91 -5.88 24.56
N VAL A 65 3.23 -5.81 23.41
CA VAL A 65 3.18 -4.59 22.57
C VAL A 65 2.66 -3.40 23.37
N LEU A 66 1.53 -3.56 24.07
CA LEU A 66 0.92 -2.49 24.86
C LEU A 66 1.78 -2.10 26.08
N ARG A 67 2.29 -3.07 26.82
CA ARG A 67 3.16 -2.82 27.98
C ARG A 67 4.42 -2.05 27.61
N LEU A 68 5.06 -2.41 26.49
CA LEU A 68 6.25 -1.71 26.01
C LEU A 68 5.92 -0.34 25.43
N TRP A 69 4.74 -0.17 24.80
CA TRP A 69 4.25 1.14 24.38
C TRP A 69 4.11 2.09 25.57
N GLU A 70 3.43 1.67 26.64
CA GLU A 70 3.29 2.50 27.85
C GLU A 70 4.64 2.80 28.51
N SER A 71 5.55 1.82 28.54
CA SER A 71 6.92 2.03 29.04
C SER A 71 7.70 3.04 28.20
N SER A 72 7.54 3.02 26.87
CA SER A 72 8.24 3.91 25.95
C SER A 72 7.83 5.38 26.09
N LYS A 73 6.61 5.66 26.59
CA LYS A 73 6.12 7.02 26.85
C LYS A 73 6.81 7.67 28.06
N LYS A 74 7.32 6.87 29.00
CA LYS A 74 8.04 7.35 30.19
C LYS A 74 9.46 7.82 29.87
N VAL A 75 9.98 7.47 28.69
CA VAL A 75 11.28 7.97 28.22
C VAL A 75 11.19 9.48 28.00
N ALA A 76 12.20 10.23 28.40
CA ALA A 76 12.25 11.68 28.20
C ALA A 76 12.22 12.09 26.71
N GLY A 77 11.57 13.21 26.40
CA GLY A 77 11.42 13.74 25.04
C GLY A 77 10.13 13.33 24.33
N LYS A 78 9.84 13.99 23.20
CA LYS A 78 8.58 13.80 22.46
C LYS A 78 8.57 12.49 21.67
N VAL A 79 7.43 11.79 21.67
CA VAL A 79 7.17 10.67 20.77
C VAL A 79 7.02 11.20 19.34
N THR A 80 7.83 10.68 18.41
CA THR A 80 7.88 11.17 17.02
C THR A 80 6.75 10.58 16.16
N CYS A 81 6.47 11.16 14.99
CA CYS A 81 5.56 10.55 14.01
C CYS A 81 5.99 9.14 13.60
N ALA A 82 7.30 8.88 13.50
CA ALA A 82 7.83 7.56 13.19
C ALA A 82 7.51 6.53 14.29
N ASN A 83 7.58 6.95 15.55
CA ASN A 83 7.17 6.12 16.67
C ASN A 83 5.67 5.81 16.61
N TYR A 84 4.82 6.82 16.41
CA TYR A 84 3.38 6.62 16.26
C TYR A 84 3.02 5.70 15.08
N MET A 85 3.64 5.89 13.91
CA MET A 85 3.46 4.97 12.77
C MET A 85 3.80 3.52 13.14
N CYS A 86 4.92 3.32 13.83
CA CYS A 86 5.38 1.99 14.21
C CYS A 86 4.40 1.30 15.17
N ILE A 87 3.95 1.98 16.24
CA ILE A 87 3.01 1.37 17.18
C ILE A 87 1.64 1.12 16.54
N ILE A 88 1.10 2.04 15.74
CA ILE A 88 -0.18 1.84 15.03
C ILE A 88 -0.06 0.63 14.09
N LEU A 89 1.05 0.52 13.35
CA LEU A 89 1.30 -0.63 12.47
C LEU A 89 1.37 -1.96 13.26
N CYS A 90 2.05 -1.96 14.42
CA CYS A 90 2.14 -3.13 15.28
C CYS A 90 0.77 -3.53 15.85
N LEU A 91 -0.04 -2.56 16.29
CA LEU A 91 -1.39 -2.80 16.80
C LEU A 91 -2.31 -3.37 15.71
N VAL A 92 -2.25 -2.81 14.50
CA VAL A 92 -2.94 -3.35 13.32
C VAL A 92 -2.50 -4.80 13.04
N LYS A 93 -1.20 -5.09 13.17
CA LYS A 93 -0.63 -6.43 12.93
C LYS A 93 -1.09 -7.47 13.95
N VAL A 94 -1.18 -7.11 15.23
CA VAL A 94 -1.73 -8.00 16.28
C VAL A 94 -3.26 -8.01 16.33
N GLY A 95 -3.92 -7.35 15.37
CA GLY A 95 -5.37 -7.36 15.22
C GLY A 95 -6.14 -6.35 16.09
N ASP A 96 -5.47 -5.60 16.97
CA ASP A 96 -6.10 -4.63 17.85
C ASP A 96 -6.27 -3.26 17.18
N LEU A 97 -7.28 -3.19 16.33
CA LEU A 97 -7.61 -1.98 15.59
C LEU A 97 -8.22 -0.89 16.47
N ILE A 98 -8.91 -1.25 17.55
CA ILE A 98 -9.51 -0.31 18.50
C ILE A 98 -8.41 0.51 19.18
N GLU A 99 -7.37 -0.15 19.67
CA GLU A 99 -6.26 0.54 20.31
C GLU A 99 -5.41 1.31 19.29
N ALA A 100 -5.26 0.79 18.06
CA ALA A 100 -4.60 1.53 16.97
C ALA A 100 -5.31 2.87 16.68
N GLU A 101 -6.64 2.89 16.68
CA GLU A 101 -7.45 4.10 16.49
C GLU A 101 -7.32 5.10 17.66
N LYS A 102 -7.26 4.61 18.91
CA LYS A 102 -7.01 5.47 20.08
C LYS A 102 -5.62 6.10 20.04
N VAL A 103 -4.60 5.32 19.68
CA VAL A 103 -3.23 5.82 19.53
C VAL A 103 -3.14 6.85 18.41
N PHE A 104 -3.84 6.64 17.30
CA PHE A 104 -3.96 7.62 16.23
C PHE A 104 -4.61 8.94 16.71
N LYS A 105 -5.74 8.88 17.43
CA LYS A 105 -6.40 10.08 17.99
C LYS A 105 -5.47 10.83 18.95
N THR A 106 -4.70 10.09 19.76
CA THR A 106 -3.69 10.67 20.65
C THR A 106 -2.62 11.43 19.86
N TRP A 107 -2.06 10.82 18.80
CA TRP A 107 -1.11 11.49 17.92
C TRP A 107 -1.71 12.75 17.29
N GLU A 108 -2.91 12.64 16.74
CA GLU A 108 -3.59 13.74 16.05
C GLU A 108 -3.80 14.94 16.97
N SER A 109 -4.22 14.72 18.22
CA SER A 109 -4.39 15.78 19.22
C SER A 109 -3.09 16.51 19.61
N GLN A 110 -1.93 15.89 19.37
CA GLN A 110 -0.61 16.41 19.77
C GLN A 110 0.25 16.86 18.57
N CYS A 111 -0.22 16.61 17.35
CA CYS A 111 0.51 16.95 16.14
C CYS A 111 0.39 18.46 15.88
N ARG A 112 1.54 19.09 15.54
CA ARG A 112 1.55 20.49 15.09
C ARG A 112 1.44 20.58 13.58
N ASN A 113 2.13 19.67 12.89
CA ASN A 113 2.09 19.50 11.45
C ASN A 113 1.56 18.10 11.16
N TYR A 114 0.49 18.01 10.39
CA TYR A 114 -0.14 16.74 10.06
C TYR A 114 0.73 15.95 9.08
N ASP A 115 1.28 14.83 9.54
CA ASP A 115 2.04 13.91 8.70
C ASP A 115 1.11 12.80 8.17
N VAL A 116 0.74 12.91 6.89
CA VAL A 116 -0.19 11.98 6.22
C VAL A 116 0.25 10.51 6.33
N ARG A 117 1.54 10.24 6.53
CA ARG A 117 2.04 8.87 6.65
C ARG A 117 1.48 8.16 7.88
N VAL A 118 1.13 8.90 8.94
CA VAL A 118 0.53 8.32 10.15
C VAL A 118 -0.90 7.84 9.89
N SER A 119 -1.74 8.67 9.27
CA SER A 119 -3.10 8.25 8.89
C SER A 119 -3.11 7.18 7.81
N ASN A 120 -2.14 7.19 6.89
CA ASN A 120 -1.99 6.14 5.87
C ASN A 120 -1.85 4.73 6.46
N VAL A 121 -1.33 4.58 7.69
CA VAL A 121 -1.25 3.27 8.35
C VAL A 121 -2.65 2.69 8.60
N LEU A 122 -3.55 3.49 9.18
CA LEU A 122 -4.94 3.11 9.39
C LEU A 122 -5.73 3.02 8.08
N LEU A 123 -5.48 3.93 7.14
CA LEU A 123 -6.09 3.91 5.81
C LEU A 123 -5.85 2.56 5.13
N GLY A 124 -4.59 2.11 5.11
CA GLY A 124 -4.24 0.80 4.56
C GLY A 124 -4.85 -0.36 5.35
N ALA A 125 -5.00 -0.23 6.67
CA ALA A 125 -5.66 -1.24 7.50
C ALA A 125 -7.14 -1.39 7.15
N TYR A 126 -7.88 -0.28 6.99
CA TYR A 126 -9.28 -0.29 6.61
C TYR A 126 -9.49 -0.86 5.20
N VAL A 127 -8.69 -0.42 4.23
CA VAL A 127 -8.75 -0.95 2.86
C VAL A 127 -8.50 -2.45 2.82
N ARG A 128 -7.51 -2.97 3.55
CA ARG A 128 -7.25 -4.43 3.61
C ARG A 128 -8.38 -5.23 4.25
N ARG A 129 -9.19 -4.61 5.12
CA ARG A 129 -10.38 -5.22 5.74
C ARG A 129 -11.65 -5.02 4.91
N GLY A 130 -11.58 -4.35 3.76
CA GLY A 130 -12.75 -4.03 2.93
C GLY A 130 -13.64 -2.91 3.51
N TRP A 131 -13.17 -2.18 4.52
CA TRP A 131 -13.94 -1.10 5.16
C TRP A 131 -13.76 0.22 4.41
N MET A 132 -14.21 0.25 3.16
CA MET A 132 -13.95 1.38 2.27
C MET A 132 -14.61 2.68 2.75
N ASP A 133 -15.81 2.64 3.31
CA ASP A 133 -16.48 3.82 3.87
C ASP A 133 -15.67 4.47 5.00
N LYS A 134 -15.06 3.64 5.86
CA LYS A 134 -14.20 4.10 6.95
C LYS A 134 -12.87 4.66 6.41
N ALA A 135 -12.36 4.07 5.33
CA ALA A 135 -11.16 4.56 4.65
C ALA A 135 -11.40 5.93 3.99
N GLU A 136 -12.52 6.11 3.29
CA GLU A 136 -12.92 7.39 2.70
C GLU A 136 -13.13 8.45 3.79
N SER A 137 -13.85 8.11 4.86
CA SER A 137 -14.06 9.01 6.00
C SER A 137 -12.74 9.47 6.63
N LEU A 138 -11.78 8.56 6.83
CA LEU A 138 -10.44 8.92 7.34
C LEU A 138 -9.66 9.79 6.34
N HIS A 139 -9.82 9.55 5.03
CA HIS A 139 -9.19 10.36 4.00
C HIS A 139 -9.72 11.80 4.03
N PHE A 140 -11.05 11.99 4.09
CA PHE A 140 -11.65 13.33 4.19
C PHE A 140 -11.24 14.04 5.47
N HIS A 141 -11.31 13.37 6.62
CA HIS A 141 -10.86 13.92 7.91
C HIS A 141 -9.37 14.33 7.86
N THR A 142 -8.53 13.53 7.21
CA THR A 142 -7.11 13.86 7.01
C THR A 142 -6.95 15.15 6.21
N LEU A 143 -7.76 15.39 5.17
CA LEU A 143 -7.73 16.62 4.38
C LEU A 143 -8.18 17.83 5.21
N GLU A 144 -9.24 17.68 6.01
CA GLU A 144 -9.75 18.74 6.90
C GLU A 144 -8.73 19.16 7.95
N LYS A 145 -7.92 18.21 8.44
CA LYS A 145 -6.80 18.49 9.35
C LYS A 145 -5.56 19.07 8.66
N GLY A 146 -5.64 19.39 7.37
CA GLY A 146 -4.55 19.96 6.58
C GLY A 146 -3.51 18.94 6.11
N GLY A 147 -3.78 17.64 6.27
CA GLY A 147 -2.95 16.57 5.74
C GLY A 147 -2.97 16.57 4.22
N ARG A 148 -1.78 16.50 3.60
CA ARG A 148 -1.64 16.46 2.14
C ARG A 148 -1.42 15.02 1.67
N PRO A 149 -2.32 14.45 0.85
CA PRO A 149 -2.15 13.11 0.28
C PRO A 149 -0.82 12.99 -0.46
N ASN A 150 -0.11 11.90 -0.22
CA ASN A 150 1.09 11.55 -0.99
C ASN A 150 0.79 10.40 -1.96
N TYR A 151 1.78 9.98 -2.74
CA TYR A 151 1.60 8.86 -3.69
C TYR A 151 1.09 7.59 -2.99
N LYS A 152 1.54 7.33 -1.75
CA LYS A 152 1.13 6.14 -0.98
C LYS A 152 -0.33 6.22 -0.54
N THR A 153 -0.82 7.42 -0.22
CA THR A 153 -2.25 7.65 0.07
C THR A 153 -3.10 7.24 -1.14
N TRP A 154 -2.74 7.73 -2.33
CA TRP A 154 -3.48 7.40 -3.55
C TRP A 154 -3.37 5.93 -3.92
N GLU A 155 -2.18 5.33 -3.80
CA GLU A 155 -1.99 3.89 -4.05
C GLU A 155 -2.92 3.04 -3.18
N ILE A 156 -2.99 3.31 -1.88
CA ILE A 156 -3.89 2.59 -0.95
C ILE A 156 -5.35 2.74 -1.36
N LEU A 157 -5.79 3.95 -1.70
CA LEU A 157 -7.18 4.20 -2.07
C LEU A 157 -7.55 3.55 -3.41
N ILE A 158 -6.65 3.59 -4.40
CA ILE A 158 -6.84 2.92 -5.69
C ILE A 158 -7.03 1.41 -5.48
N GLU A 159 -6.17 0.78 -4.68
CA GLU A 159 -6.33 -0.64 -4.34
C GLU A 159 -7.69 -0.94 -3.69
N GLY A 160 -8.16 -0.05 -2.80
CA GLY A 160 -9.46 -0.20 -2.13
C GLY A 160 -10.64 -0.07 -3.07
N TRP A 161 -10.64 0.94 -3.95
CA TRP A 161 -11.71 1.14 -4.93
C TRP A 161 -11.74 0.05 -5.99
N VAL A 162 -10.58 -0.44 -6.46
CA VAL A 162 -10.54 -1.59 -7.39
C VAL A 162 -11.15 -2.83 -6.74
N LYS A 163 -10.82 -3.13 -5.48
CA LYS A 163 -11.43 -4.26 -4.75
C LYS A 163 -12.93 -4.09 -4.54
N SER A 164 -13.41 -2.86 -4.41
CA SER A 164 -14.82 -2.52 -4.21
C SER A 164 -15.58 -2.29 -5.53
N LYS A 165 -14.96 -2.57 -6.68
CA LYS A 165 -15.51 -2.37 -8.03
C LYS A 165 -15.86 -0.91 -8.39
N GLU A 166 -15.26 0.05 -7.70
CA GLU A 166 -15.48 1.50 -7.86
C GLU A 166 -14.46 2.12 -8.84
N MET A 167 -14.46 1.65 -10.09
CA MET A 167 -13.40 1.94 -11.07
C MET A 167 -13.26 3.43 -11.41
N SER A 168 -14.37 4.16 -11.47
CA SER A 168 -14.35 5.61 -11.74
C SER A 168 -13.58 6.38 -10.66
N LYS A 169 -13.79 6.05 -9.38
CA LYS A 169 -13.04 6.63 -8.26
C LYS A 169 -11.57 6.23 -8.32
N ALA A 170 -11.27 4.97 -8.64
CA ALA A 170 -9.90 4.47 -8.80
C ALA A 170 -9.13 5.23 -9.90
N VAL A 171 -9.75 5.44 -11.07
CA VAL A 171 -9.14 6.19 -12.18
C VAL A 171 -8.91 7.66 -11.81
N GLU A 172 -9.86 8.30 -11.12
CA GLU A 172 -9.71 9.69 -10.69
C GLU A 172 -8.58 9.85 -9.66
N ALA A 173 -8.50 8.94 -8.69
CA ALA A 173 -7.41 8.88 -7.75
C ALA A 173 -6.04 8.61 -8.40
N MET A 174 -6.02 7.79 -9.46
CA MET A 174 -4.81 7.56 -10.25
C MET A 174 -4.33 8.85 -10.93
N LYS A 175 -5.24 9.64 -11.53
CA LYS A 175 -4.90 10.95 -12.09
C LYS A 175 -4.31 11.87 -11.01
N LYS A 176 -4.94 11.93 -9.83
CA LYS A 176 -4.42 12.70 -8.68
C LYS A 176 -3.02 12.23 -8.29
N GLY A 177 -2.79 10.93 -8.20
CA GLY A 177 -1.46 10.34 -7.99
C GLY A 177 -0.44 10.77 -9.04
N PHE A 178 -0.81 10.78 -10.32
CA PHE A 178 0.08 11.24 -11.40
C PHE A 178 0.46 12.72 -11.30
N THR A 179 -0.41 13.59 -10.76
CA THR A 179 -0.02 15.00 -10.54
C THR A 179 1.14 15.15 -9.55
N LEU A 180 1.32 14.18 -8.64
CA LEU A 180 2.42 14.15 -7.68
C LEU A 180 3.75 13.67 -8.26
N MET A 181 3.77 13.13 -9.49
CA MET A 181 5.01 12.64 -10.11
C MET A 181 6.05 13.73 -10.37
N LYS A 182 5.67 15.01 -10.29
CA LYS A 182 6.61 16.14 -10.30
C LYS A 182 7.64 16.05 -9.17
N PHE A 183 7.28 15.40 -8.06
CA PHE A 183 8.08 15.35 -6.83
C PHE A 183 8.55 13.93 -6.48
N CYS A 184 8.17 12.90 -7.24
CA CYS A 184 8.58 11.52 -7.01
C CYS A 184 8.38 10.63 -8.24
N VAL A 185 9.13 9.52 -8.33
CA VAL A 185 8.85 8.46 -9.30
C VAL A 185 7.86 7.48 -8.65
N TRP A 186 6.61 7.49 -9.11
CA TRP A 186 5.59 6.52 -8.70
C TRP A 186 4.94 5.90 -9.93
N ARG A 187 4.66 4.59 -9.88
CA ARG A 187 3.91 3.87 -10.90
C ARG A 187 2.89 2.95 -10.21
N PRO A 188 1.59 3.00 -10.59
CA PRO A 188 0.63 2.02 -10.12
C PRO A 188 1.06 0.60 -10.49
N SER A 189 0.70 -0.37 -9.64
CA SER A 189 0.92 -1.79 -9.93
C SER A 189 0.23 -2.20 -11.24
N HIS A 190 0.92 -2.99 -12.07
CA HIS A 190 0.36 -3.52 -13.32
C HIS A 190 -0.94 -4.29 -13.10
N VAL A 191 -1.04 -5.04 -11.99
CA VAL A 191 -2.25 -5.77 -11.59
C VAL A 191 -3.44 -4.83 -11.43
N VAL A 192 -3.25 -3.71 -10.71
CA VAL A 192 -4.28 -2.68 -10.54
C VAL A 192 -4.68 -2.10 -11.90
N LEU A 193 -3.70 -1.83 -12.76
CA LEU A 193 -3.99 -1.28 -14.08
C LEU A 193 -4.87 -2.20 -14.92
N LEU A 194 -4.56 -3.50 -14.89
CA LEU A 194 -5.26 -4.54 -15.62
C LEU A 194 -6.66 -4.79 -15.05
N CYS A 195 -6.81 -4.86 -13.72
CA CYS A 195 -8.12 -5.03 -13.09
C CYS A 195 -9.11 -3.93 -13.48
N ILE A 196 -8.66 -2.67 -13.56
CA ILE A 196 -9.51 -1.55 -14.01
C ILE A 196 -9.94 -1.77 -15.47
N MET A 197 -9.01 -2.17 -16.36
CA MET A 197 -9.34 -2.42 -17.76
C MET A 197 -10.30 -3.59 -17.94
N MET A 198 -10.02 -4.71 -17.26
CA MET A 198 -10.89 -5.90 -17.28
C MET A 198 -12.29 -5.58 -16.76
N SER A 199 -12.42 -4.72 -15.75
CA SER A 199 -13.73 -4.29 -15.28
C SER A 199 -14.50 -3.50 -16.35
N PHE A 200 -13.83 -2.71 -17.19
CA PHE A 200 -14.50 -2.03 -18.32
C PHE A 200 -14.83 -3.00 -19.46
N GLU A 201 -13.98 -3.99 -19.72
CA GLU A 201 -14.24 -5.11 -20.63
C GLU A 201 -15.50 -5.87 -20.23
N GLU A 202 -15.59 -6.34 -18.97
CA GLU A 202 -16.76 -7.06 -18.44
C GLU A 202 -18.06 -6.26 -18.61
N GLN A 203 -18.00 -4.94 -18.45
CA GLN A 203 -19.15 -4.04 -18.57
C GLN A 203 -19.44 -3.61 -20.02
N GLY A 204 -18.56 -3.91 -20.98
CA GLY A 204 -18.63 -3.36 -22.34
C GLY A 204 -18.55 -1.82 -22.39
N ASN A 205 -18.00 -1.17 -21.37
CA ASN A 205 -17.95 0.29 -21.26
C ASN A 205 -16.75 0.85 -22.04
N ALA A 206 -16.92 1.00 -23.35
CA ALA A 206 -15.87 1.48 -24.25
C ALA A 206 -15.46 2.94 -23.98
N ASP A 207 -16.36 3.79 -23.50
CA ASP A 207 -16.08 5.21 -23.27
C ASP A 207 -15.10 5.41 -22.12
N ASP A 208 -15.33 4.75 -20.99
CA ASP A 208 -14.43 4.84 -19.84
C ASP A 208 -13.12 4.10 -20.10
N ALA A 209 -13.16 2.96 -20.80
CA ALA A 209 -11.96 2.29 -21.28
C ALA A 209 -11.09 3.21 -22.16
N ARG A 210 -11.71 3.94 -23.09
CA ARG A 210 -11.01 4.90 -23.98
C ARG A 210 -10.38 6.05 -23.19
N LYS A 211 -11.12 6.64 -22.23
CA LYS A 211 -10.58 7.69 -21.34
C LYS A 211 -9.39 7.17 -20.53
N TYR A 212 -9.51 5.94 -20.02
CA TYR A 212 -8.48 5.30 -19.22
C TYR A 212 -7.21 4.98 -20.03
N VAL A 213 -7.34 4.39 -21.22
CA VAL A 213 -6.22 4.18 -22.16
C VAL A 213 -5.50 5.49 -22.46
N LYS A 214 -6.23 6.59 -22.68
CA LYS A 214 -5.62 7.90 -22.92
C LYS A 214 -4.71 8.34 -21.76
N VAL A 215 -5.16 8.15 -20.51
CA VAL A 215 -4.37 8.42 -19.31
C VAL A 215 -3.12 7.55 -19.27
N LEU A 216 -3.25 6.24 -19.46
CA LEU A 216 -2.12 5.30 -19.39
C LEU A 216 -1.08 5.55 -20.49
N ARG A 217 -1.52 5.91 -21.70
CA ARG A 217 -0.64 6.26 -22.83
C ARG A 217 0.19 7.52 -22.55
N HIS A 218 -0.43 8.54 -21.96
CA HIS A 218 0.30 9.76 -21.57
C HIS A 218 1.42 9.44 -20.57
N GLN A 219 1.19 8.46 -19.69
CA GLN A 219 2.19 8.03 -18.69
C GLN A 219 3.10 6.89 -19.15
N LYS A 220 2.99 6.43 -20.42
CA LYS A 220 3.75 5.30 -20.98
C LYS A 220 3.61 4.02 -20.13
N LEU A 221 2.38 3.73 -19.69
CA LEU A 221 2.01 2.57 -18.87
C LEU A 221 1.23 1.50 -19.62
N MET A 222 0.98 1.69 -20.92
CA MET A 222 0.31 0.67 -21.74
C MET A 222 1.18 -0.57 -21.90
N THR A 223 0.56 -1.74 -21.79
CA THR A 223 1.19 -3.05 -21.97
C THR A 223 0.32 -3.92 -22.88
N LEU A 224 0.87 -5.03 -23.39
CA LEU A 224 0.13 -5.94 -24.27
C LEU A 224 -1.19 -6.46 -23.66
N PRO A 225 -1.25 -6.91 -22.38
CA PRO A 225 -2.52 -7.31 -21.76
C PRO A 225 -3.57 -6.19 -21.71
N LEU A 226 -3.14 -4.95 -21.44
CA LEU A 226 -4.04 -3.79 -21.43
C LEU A 226 -4.59 -3.48 -22.83
N TYR A 227 -3.77 -3.64 -23.87
CA TYR A 227 -4.21 -3.47 -25.25
C TYR A 227 -5.22 -4.55 -25.67
N LYS A 228 -4.96 -5.82 -25.33
CA LYS A 228 -5.89 -6.93 -25.62
C LYS A 228 -7.24 -6.70 -24.97
N SER A 229 -7.24 -6.38 -23.67
CA SER A 229 -8.47 -6.10 -22.91
C SER A 229 -9.25 -4.93 -23.50
N TYR A 230 -8.57 -3.81 -23.82
CA TYR A 230 -9.21 -2.66 -24.48
C TYR A 230 -9.85 -3.02 -25.83
N LEU A 231 -9.17 -3.80 -26.67
CA LEU A 231 -9.72 -4.21 -27.97
C LEU A 231 -10.95 -5.09 -27.80
N ARG A 232 -10.95 -6.03 -26.85
CA ARG A 232 -12.13 -6.83 -26.54
C ARG A 232 -13.30 -5.97 -26.07
N THR A 233 -13.05 -4.95 -25.23
CA THR A 233 -14.07 -3.95 -24.87
C THR A 233 -14.65 -3.26 -26.11
N CYS A 234 -13.80 -2.82 -27.04
CA CYS A 234 -14.26 -2.17 -28.27
C CYS A 234 -15.11 -3.10 -29.15
N ILE A 235 -14.70 -4.36 -29.31
CA ILE A 235 -15.44 -5.39 -30.07
C ILE A 235 -16.83 -5.59 -29.46
N GLN A 236 -16.88 -5.78 -28.14
CA GLN A 236 -18.14 -6.01 -27.43
C GLN A 236 -19.09 -4.81 -27.52
N ALA A 237 -18.56 -3.59 -27.44
CA ALA A 237 -19.33 -2.36 -27.56
C ALA A 237 -19.64 -1.95 -29.01
N GLN A 238 -19.16 -2.70 -30.00
CA GLN A 238 -19.23 -2.34 -31.42
C GLN A 238 -18.69 -0.93 -31.71
N THR A 239 -17.60 -0.56 -31.04
CA THR A 239 -17.00 0.77 -31.19
C THR A 239 -15.66 0.72 -31.93
N PRO A 240 -15.35 1.75 -32.73
CA PRO A 240 -14.08 1.85 -33.42
C PRO A 240 -12.93 2.03 -32.44
N ALA A 241 -11.80 1.35 -32.66
CA ALA A 241 -10.56 1.54 -31.90
C ALA A 241 -9.54 2.38 -32.69
N PRO A 242 -8.75 3.24 -32.02
CA PRO A 242 -7.66 3.95 -32.69
C PRO A 242 -6.63 2.97 -33.27
N ASN A 243 -5.88 3.39 -34.30
CA ASN A 243 -4.93 2.52 -35.03
C ASN A 243 -3.86 1.89 -34.12
N ILE A 244 -4.17 0.71 -33.56
CA ILE A 244 -3.38 0.03 -32.53
C ILE A 244 -1.97 -0.32 -33.04
N PRO A 245 -1.74 -0.87 -34.26
CA PRO A 245 -0.39 -1.18 -34.73
C PRO A 245 0.59 0.01 -34.71
N LYS A 246 0.12 1.20 -35.13
CA LYS A 246 0.96 2.41 -35.07
C LYS A 246 1.26 2.80 -33.63
N ILE A 247 0.29 2.62 -32.74
CA ILE A 247 0.37 3.02 -31.34
C ILE A 247 1.25 2.06 -30.54
N THR A 248 1.12 0.74 -30.73
CA THR A 248 1.95 -0.27 -30.04
C THR A 248 3.41 -0.17 -30.44
N LYS A 249 3.69 0.13 -31.72
CA LYS A 249 5.05 0.44 -32.18
C LYS A 249 5.64 1.67 -31.46
N ARG A 250 4.84 2.73 -31.28
CA ARG A 250 5.26 3.93 -30.54
C ARG A 250 5.49 3.64 -29.06
N ASP A 251 4.65 2.79 -28.48
CA ASP A 251 4.70 2.42 -27.08
C ASP A 251 5.71 1.26 -26.82
N LYS A 252 6.42 0.80 -27.86
CA LYS A 252 7.42 -0.29 -27.83
C LYS A 252 6.87 -1.60 -27.27
N VAL A 253 5.65 -1.95 -27.68
CA VAL A 253 4.97 -3.19 -27.31
C VAL A 253 4.98 -4.14 -28.51
N ASP A 254 5.58 -5.31 -28.34
CA ASP A 254 5.58 -6.37 -29.35
C ASP A 254 4.19 -7.00 -29.46
N LEU A 255 3.73 -7.21 -30.69
CA LEU A 255 2.43 -7.78 -31.00
C LEU A 255 2.55 -9.29 -31.12
N ASP A 256 1.64 -10.02 -30.49
CA ASP A 256 1.45 -11.45 -30.73
C ASP A 256 0.29 -11.74 -31.69
N GLU A 257 0.11 -13.01 -32.03
CA GLU A 257 -0.94 -13.45 -32.96
C GLU A 257 -2.35 -13.07 -32.45
N GLU A 258 -2.56 -13.15 -31.14
CA GLU A 258 -3.86 -12.84 -30.52
C GLU A 258 -4.25 -11.37 -30.71
N ILE A 259 -3.35 -10.42 -30.42
CA ILE A 259 -3.67 -9.00 -30.60
C ILE A 259 -3.86 -8.66 -32.08
N LEU A 260 -3.14 -9.32 -33.00
CA LEU A 260 -3.33 -9.13 -34.44
C LEU A 260 -4.73 -9.60 -34.88
N ALA A 261 -5.20 -10.74 -34.38
CA ALA A 261 -6.56 -11.21 -34.62
C ALA A 261 -7.62 -10.23 -34.08
N LEU A 262 -7.44 -9.73 -32.85
CA LEU A 262 -8.34 -8.72 -32.27
C LEU A 262 -8.37 -7.43 -33.10
N ILE A 263 -7.23 -6.98 -33.63
CA ILE A 263 -7.15 -5.79 -34.50
C ILE A 263 -7.94 -6.01 -35.80
N GLN A 264 -7.85 -7.20 -36.40
CA GLN A 264 -8.63 -7.52 -37.60
C GLN A 264 -10.14 -7.50 -37.32
N CYS A 265 -10.57 -8.05 -36.19
CA CYS A 265 -11.97 -8.01 -35.77
C CYS A 265 -12.49 -6.58 -35.62
N VAL A 266 -11.72 -5.69 -34.98
CA VAL A 266 -12.14 -4.30 -34.80
C VAL A 266 -12.16 -3.51 -36.12
N ARG A 267 -11.25 -3.77 -37.06
CA ARG A 267 -11.26 -3.10 -38.37
C ARG A 267 -12.54 -3.35 -39.17
N LYS A 268 -13.16 -4.53 -39.00
CA LYS A 268 -14.46 -4.85 -39.62
C LYS A 268 -15.60 -3.99 -39.06
N ILE A 269 -15.45 -3.45 -37.86
CA ILE A 269 -16.43 -2.54 -37.22
C ILE A 269 -16.30 -1.12 -37.80
N ASP A 270 -15.08 -0.71 -38.20
CA ASP A 270 -14.81 0.62 -38.76
C ASP A 270 -15.39 0.84 -40.17
N GLY A 271 -15.95 -0.20 -40.81
CA GLY A 271 -16.51 -0.13 -42.17
C GLY A 271 -15.47 0.17 -43.27
N VAL A 272 -14.18 0.05 -42.95
CA VAL A 272 -13.08 0.16 -43.92
C VAL A 272 -12.83 -1.23 -44.49
N ASP A 273 -13.65 -1.60 -45.48
CA ASP A 273 -13.29 -2.65 -46.42
C ASP A 273 -12.06 -2.22 -47.24
N ILE A 274 -11.26 -3.22 -47.59
CA ILE A 274 -9.90 -3.17 -48.15
C ILE A 274 -9.78 -2.28 -49.39
#